data_AF-A0A945QSP5-F1
#
_entry.id   AF-A0A945QSP5-F1
#
_cell.length_a   1.000
_cell.length_b   1.000
_cell.length_c   1.000
_cell.angle_alpha   90.00
_cell.angle_beta   90.00
_cell.angle_gamma   90.00
#
_symmetry.space_group_name_H-M   'P 1'
#
loop_
_entity.id
_entity.type
_entity.pdbx_description
1 polymer ?
#
loop_
_entity_poly.entity_id
_entity_poly.type
_entity_poly.pdbx_seq_one_letter_code
_entity_poly.pdbx_strand_id
1 'polypeptide(L)'
;MPEFAHSGEEGLEQVAALRPDLVLMDIQLAGAISGIEATPQIRKNELGKTIALTQHQRTAATRQRPPAHHRLEYRRKRWQPRLF
;
A
#
# COMPACT_ATOMS: atom_id res chain seq x y z
N MET A 1 3.73 7.93 21.88
CA MET A 1 2.79 6.81 21.66
C MET A 1 2.32 6.90 20.21
N PRO A 2 2.09 5.78 19.49
CA PRO A 2 1.47 5.85 18.17
C PRO A 2 0.03 6.34 18.29
N GLU A 3 -0.40 7.17 17.35
CA GLU A 3 -1.81 7.54 17.17
C GLU A 3 -2.44 6.70 16.08
N PHE A 4 -3.72 6.37 16.26
CA PHE A 4 -4.49 5.56 15.34
C PHE A 4 -5.64 6.39 14.76
N ALA A 5 -5.86 6.24 13.46
CA ALA A 5 -7.01 6.80 12.76
C ALA A 5 -7.80 5.65 12.13
N HIS A 6 -9.13 5.77 12.13
CA HIS A 6 -10.04 4.74 11.65
C HIS A 6 -10.63 5.05 10.27
N SER A 7 -10.35 6.24 9.74
CA SER A 7 -10.73 6.67 8.38
C SER A 7 -9.64 7.53 7.73
N GLY A 8 -9.72 7.72 6.40
CA GLY A 8 -8.74 8.52 5.67
C GLY A 8 -8.78 10.01 6.04
N GLU A 9 -9.96 10.53 6.37
CA GLU A 9 -10.19 11.92 6.80
C GLU A 9 -9.52 12.17 8.15
N GLU A 10 -9.81 11.33 9.16
CA GLU A 10 -9.18 11.41 10.47
C GLU A 10 -7.65 11.28 10.36
N GLY A 11 -7.18 10.36 9.50
CA GLY A 11 -5.75 10.18 9.25
C GLY A 11 -5.10 11.42 8.66
N LEU A 12 -5.77 12.11 7.73
CA LEU A 12 -5.27 13.36 7.15
C LEU A 12 -5.19 14.49 8.17
N GLU A 13 -6.22 14.64 9.01
CA GLU A 13 -6.25 15.64 10.08
C GLU A 13 -5.14 15.40 11.11
N GLN A 14 -4.99 14.15 11.57
CA GLN A 14 -3.94 13.79 12.54
C GLN A 14 -2.54 13.99 11.96
N VAL A 15 -2.29 13.60 10.71
CA VAL A 15 -0.97 13.80 10.07
C VAL A 15 -0.67 15.29 9.89
N ALA A 16 -1.67 16.10 9.53
CA ALA A 16 -1.50 17.55 9.45
C ALA A 16 -1.17 18.18 10.81
N ALA A 17 -1.82 17.73 11.88
CA ALA A 17 -1.63 18.27 13.23
C ALA A 17 -0.32 17.79 13.88
N LEU A 18 -0.01 16.50 13.77
CA LEU A 18 1.09 15.86 14.49
C LEU A 18 2.41 15.87 13.71
N ARG A 19 2.34 16.04 12.38
CA ARG A 19 3.48 15.99 11.44
C ARG A 19 4.45 14.84 11.72
N PRO A 20 3.98 13.58 11.71
CA PRO A 20 4.82 12.44 11.99
C PRO A 20 5.88 12.21 10.91
N ASP A 21 7.03 11.67 11.29
CA ASP A 21 8.08 11.30 10.34
C ASP A 21 7.68 10.13 9.43
N LEU A 22 6.79 9.26 9.92
CA LEU A 22 6.31 8.07 9.23
C LEU A 22 4.81 7.85 9.47
N VAL A 23 4.09 7.57 8.39
CA VAL A 23 2.68 7.19 8.37
C VAL A 23 2.56 5.79 7.80
N LEU A 24 1.93 4.89 8.56
CA LEU A 24 1.52 3.58 8.07
C LEU A 24 0.05 3.66 7.65
N MET A 25 -0.22 3.44 6.37
CA MET A 25 -1.53 3.67 5.77
C MET A 25 -2.10 2.38 5.19
N ASP A 26 -3.26 1.91 5.66
CA ASP A 26 -3.99 0.83 4.99
C ASP A 26 -4.61 1.35 3.69
N ILE A 27 -4.44 0.65 2.57
CA ILE A 27 -5.09 1.07 1.32
C ILE A 27 -6.62 0.89 1.36
N GLN A 28 -7.12 -0.03 2.17
CA GLN A 28 -8.55 -0.37 2.27
C GLN A 28 -9.18 0.25 3.52
N LEU A 29 -9.05 1.57 3.67
CA LEU A 29 -9.82 2.29 4.69
C LEU A 29 -11.29 2.43 4.30
N ALA A 30 -12.17 2.25 5.28
CA ALA A 30 -13.58 2.61 5.17
C ALA A 30 -13.75 4.13 5.35
N GLY A 31 -14.76 4.72 4.72
CA GLY A 31 -15.01 6.16 4.75
C GLY A 31 -15.19 6.75 3.36
N ALA A 32 -15.14 8.08 3.25
CA ALA A 32 -15.20 8.78 1.97
C ALA A 32 -13.82 8.87 1.31
N ILE A 33 -12.75 8.91 2.11
CA ILE A 33 -11.36 8.92 1.65
C ILE A 33 -10.72 7.55 1.93
N SER A 34 -10.36 6.83 0.88
CA SER A 34 -9.56 5.61 1.00
C SER A 34 -8.10 5.93 1.28
N GLY A 35 -7.33 4.96 1.80
CA GLY A 35 -5.87 5.16 1.99
C GLY A 35 -5.11 5.34 0.68
N ILE A 36 -5.67 4.87 -0.44
CA ILE A 36 -5.17 5.15 -1.80
C ILE A 36 -5.27 6.64 -2.12
N GLU A 37 -6.34 7.31 -1.68
CA GLU A 37 -6.57 8.75 -1.89
C GLU A 37 -5.85 9.61 -0.84
N ALA A 38 -5.76 9.15 0.41
CA ALA A 38 -5.07 9.87 1.49
C ALA A 38 -3.54 9.93 1.28
N THR A 39 -2.92 8.83 0.85
CA THR A 39 -1.46 8.74 0.63
C THR A 39 -0.90 9.85 -0.28
N PRO A 40 -1.45 10.11 -1.49
CA PRO A 40 -0.94 11.18 -2.34
C PRO A 40 -1.20 12.57 -1.76
N GLN A 41 -2.24 12.78 -0.95
CA GLN A 41 -2.47 14.07 -0.28
C GLN A 41 -1.41 14.34 0.80
N ILE A 42 -1.09 13.34 1.63
CA ILE A 42 -0.02 13.43 2.63
C ILE A 42 1.32 13.76 1.96
N ARG A 43 1.63 13.09 0.84
CA ARG A 43 2.87 13.32 0.08
C ARG A 43 2.91 14.71 -0.57
N LYS A 44 1.83 15.15 -1.22
CA LYS A 44 1.75 16.45 -1.89
C LYS A 44 1.91 17.62 -0.92
N ASN A 45 1.39 17.46 0.30
CA ASN A 45 1.43 18.49 1.32
C ASN A 45 2.66 18.35 2.25
N GLU A 46 3.60 17.45 1.94
CA GLU A 46 4.83 17.20 2.71
C GLU A 46 4.56 16.92 4.21
N LEU A 47 3.46 16.23 4.50
CA LEU A 47 2.99 16.01 5.87
C LEU A 47 3.62 14.79 6.56
N GLY A 48 4.40 13.98 5.83
CA GLY A 48 5.12 12.83 6.36
C GLY A 48 5.49 11.79 5.29
N LYS A 49 6.35 10.83 5.64
CA LYS A 49 6.66 9.70 4.73
C LYS A 49 5.58 8.63 4.88
N THR A 50 4.96 8.21 3.78
CA THR A 50 3.86 7.22 3.84
C THR A 50 4.28 5.84 3.31
N ILE A 51 3.99 4.79 4.07
CA ILE A 51 4.09 3.39 3.64
C ILE A 51 2.66 2.82 3.55
N ALA A 52 2.30 2.32 2.37
CA ALA A 52 0.99 1.71 2.14
C ALA A 52 1.02 0.21 2.49
N LEU A 53 0.05 -0.24 3.27
CA LEU A 53 -0.22 -1.65 3.55
C LEU A 53 -1.22 -2.17 2.53
N THR A 54 -0.88 -3.26 1.84
CA THR A 54 -1.77 -3.90 0.87
C THR A 54 -2.12 -5.30 1.37
N GLN A 55 -3.40 -5.64 1.41
CA GLN A 55 -3.81 -7.00 1.72
C GLN A 55 -3.66 -7.88 0.49
N HIS A 56 -2.62 -8.72 0.47
CA HIS A 56 -2.46 -9.72 -0.58
C HIS A 56 -3.38 -10.91 -0.29
N GLN A 57 -4.62 -10.87 -0.76
CA GLN A 57 -5.44 -12.08 -0.85
C GLN A 57 -4.89 -12.95 -1.98
N ARG A 58 -4.03 -13.90 -1.63
CA ARG A 58 -3.67 -14.99 -2.53
C ARG A 58 -4.92 -15.84 -2.67
N THR A 59 -5.75 -15.57 -3.69
CA THR A 59 -6.82 -16.49 -4.08
C THR A 59 -6.14 -17.81 -4.40
N ALA A 60 -6.33 -18.81 -3.53
CA ALA A 60 -6.01 -20.18 -3.84
C ALA A 60 -6.99 -20.59 -4.95
N ALA A 61 -6.64 -20.28 -6.19
CA ALA A 61 -7.28 -20.88 -7.35
C ALA A 61 -7.25 -22.39 -7.13
N THR A 62 -8.43 -22.99 -7.07
CA THR A 62 -8.64 -24.44 -7.06
C THR A 62 -7.66 -25.07 -8.03
N ARG A 63 -6.77 -25.90 -7.49
CA ARG A 63 -5.70 -26.58 -8.23
C ARG A 63 -6.33 -27.59 -9.19
N GLN A 64 -6.85 -27.14 -10.33
CA GLN A 64 -7.04 -28.02 -11.47
C GLN A 64 -5.65 -28.32 -12.03
N ARG A 65 -5.28 -29.59 -11.92
CA ARG A 65 -4.05 -30.20 -12.38
C ARG A 65 -3.82 -29.83 -13.86
N PRO A 66 -2.77 -29.06 -14.22
CA PRO A 66 -2.48 -28.82 -15.63
C PRO A 66 -1.98 -30.13 -16.27
N PRO A 67 -2.42 -30.49 -17.49
CA PRO A 67 -1.85 -31.60 -18.24
C PRO A 67 -0.38 -31.30 -18.54
N ALA A 68 0.42 -32.36 -18.49
CA ALA A 68 1.83 -32.31 -18.15
C ALA A 68 2.78 -31.85 -19.27
N HIS A 69 2.53 -30.80 -20.07
CA HIS A 69 3.46 -30.48 -21.16
C HIS A 69 3.47 -28.99 -21.56
N HIS A 70 4.25 -28.14 -20.88
CA HIS A 70 5.18 -27.22 -21.56
C HIS A 70 6.03 -26.39 -20.59
N ARG A 71 7.29 -26.26 -20.99
CA ARG A 71 8.48 -25.67 -20.38
C ARG A 71 8.28 -24.21 -19.93
N LEU A 72 8.50 -23.94 -18.65
CA LEU A 72 8.49 -22.61 -18.06
C LEU A 72 9.86 -21.93 -18.22
N GLU A 73 10.00 -21.03 -19.19
CA GLU A 73 11.03 -19.97 -19.13
C GLU A 73 10.50 -18.82 -18.28
N TYR A 74 10.78 -18.86 -16.98
CA TYR A 74 10.61 -17.69 -16.11
C TYR A 74 11.71 -16.66 -16.42
N ARG A 75 11.45 -15.77 -17.37
CA ARG A 75 12.25 -14.56 -17.57
C ARG A 75 12.02 -13.63 -16.36
N ARG A 76 12.85 -13.75 -15.32
CA ARG A 76 12.93 -12.77 -14.22
C ARG A 76 13.14 -11.38 -14.81
N LYS A 77 12.13 -10.51 -14.76
CA LYS A 77 12.35 -9.07 -14.96
C LYS A 77 13.23 -8.59 -13.80
N ARG A 78 14.51 -8.38 -14.14
CA ARG A 78 15.55 -7.80 -13.31
C ARG A 78 15.09 -6.40 -12.88
N TRP A 79 14.71 -6.26 -11.61
CA TRP A 79 14.48 -4.95 -10.99
C TRP A 79 15.82 -4.22 -10.96
N GLN A 80 15.91 -3.04 -11.59
CA GLN A 80 17.07 -2.16 -11.51
C GLN A 80 16.72 -0.98 -10.61
N PRO A 81 17.32 -0.83 -9.42
CA PRO A 81 17.34 0.46 -8.75
C PRO A 81 18.42 1.31 -9.40
N ARG A 82 18.01 2.36 -10.10
CA ARG A 82 18.83 3.53 -10.41
C ARG A 82 17.97 4.73 -10.04
N LEU A 83 18.45 5.77 -9.36
CA LEU A 83 19.61 6.04 -8.53
C LEU A 83 19.11 7.22 -7.64
N PHE A 84 19.89 7.56 -6.62
CA PHE A 84 19.72 8.70 -5.72
C PHE A 84 19.34 10.03 -6.39
#